data_AF-A0A022PE45-F1
#
_entry.id   AF-A0A022PE45-F1
#
_cell.length_a   1.000
_cell.length_b   1.000
_cell.length_c   1.000
_cell.angle_alpha   90.00
_cell.angle_beta   90.00
_cell.angle_gamma   90.00
#
_symmetry.space_group_name_H-M   'P 1'
#
loop_
_entity.id
_entity.type
_entity.pdbx_description
1 polymer ?
#
loop_
_entity_poly.entity_id
_entity_poly.type
_entity_poly.pdbx_seq_one_letter_code
_entity_poly.pdbx_strand_id
1 'polypeptide(L)' 'MESVIAQRINFIARMATSCECNHAEDKELALVWIAELSTPLAKQLINYHETLEE' A
#
# COMPACT_ATOMS: atom_id res chain seq x y z
N MET A 1 -2.24 13.90 -10.76
CA MET A 1 -1.60 12.66 -11.27
C MET A 1 -1.47 11.72 -10.08
N GLU A 2 -1.94 10.48 -10.19
CA GLU A 2 -1.84 9.52 -9.08
C GLU A 2 -0.37 9.23 -8.76
N SER A 3 -0.02 9.09 -7.48
CA SER A 3 1.34 8.79 -7.05
C SER A 3 1.79 7.43 -7.59
N VAL A 4 3.05 7.32 -8.03
CA VAL A 4 3.67 6.04 -8.44
C VAL A 4 3.57 5.00 -7.31
N ILE A 5 3.61 5.42 -6.05
CA ILE A 5 3.46 4.53 -4.89
C ILE A 5 2.03 3.97 -4.84
N ALA A 6 1.01 4.79 -5.06
CA ALA A 6 -0.38 4.35 -5.10
C ALA A 6 -0.64 3.38 -6.26
N GLN A 7 -0.06 3.65 -7.44
CA GLN A 7 -0.12 2.74 -8.59
C GLN A 7 0.51 1.38 -8.28
N ARG A 8 1.66 1.36 -7.57
CA ARG A 8 2.32 0.10 -7.15
C ARG A 8 1.48 -0.67 -6.14
N ILE A 9 0.92 0.00 -5.14
CA ILE A 9 0.02 -0.64 -4.16
C ILE A 9 -1.18 -1.27 -4.88
N ASN A 10 -1.82 -0.52 -5.78
CA ASN A 10 -2.97 -1.02 -6.56
C ASN A 10 -2.59 -2.24 -7.42
N PHE A 11 -1.42 -2.21 -8.06
CA PHE A 11 -0.93 -3.34 -8.84
C PHE A 11 -0.70 -4.58 -7.97
N ILE A 12 0.00 -4.44 -6.85
CA ILE A 12 0.28 -5.56 -5.92
C ILE A 12 -1.02 -6.14 -5.38
N ALA A 13 -1.99 -5.31 -4.99
CA ALA A 13 -3.29 -5.77 -4.50
C ALA A 13 -4.05 -6.59 -5.56
N ARG A 14 -4.01 -6.15 -6.83
CA ARG A 14 -4.61 -6.88 -7.95
C ARG A 14 -3.91 -8.21 -8.21
N MET A 15 -2.58 -8.27 -8.12
CA MET A 15 -1.83 -9.52 -8.25
C MET A 15 -2.13 -10.48 -7.09
N ALA A 16 -2.14 -9.99 -5.85
CA ALA A 16 -2.41 -10.82 -4.66
C ALA A 16 -3.82 -11.43 -4.64
N THR A 17 -4.77 -10.78 -5.32
CA THR A 17 -6.17 -11.24 -5.45
C THR A 17 -6.43 -12.00 -6.74
N SER A 18 -5.50 -12.00 -7.69
CA SER A 18 -5.60 -12.80 -8.91
C SER A 18 -5.23 -14.27 -8.62
N CYS A 19 -5.67 -15.17 -9.49
CA CYS A 19 -5.29 -16.58 -9.44
C CYS A 19 -3.80 -16.82 -9.79
N GLU A 20 -3.02 -15.76 -10.03
CA GLU A 20 -1.58 -15.87 -10.32
C GLU A 20 -0.76 -15.98 -9.03
N CYS A 21 -1.31 -15.50 -7.91
CA CYS A 21 -0.68 -15.46 -6.60
C CYS A 21 -1.33 -16.49 -5.67
N ASN A 22 -1.25 -17.77 -6.03
CA ASN A 22 -1.98 -18.84 -5.32
C ASN A 22 -1.25 -19.40 -4.10
N HIS A 23 0.06 -19.18 -3.97
CA HIS A 23 0.79 -19.62 -2.79
C HIS A 23 0.50 -18.66 -1.63
N ALA A 24 0.28 -19.23 -0.44
CA ALA A 24 0.02 -18.44 0.76
C ALA A 24 1.18 -17.47 1.07
N GLU A 25 2.42 -17.91 0.82
CA GLU A 25 3.64 -17.11 1.00
C GLU A 25 3.66 -15.87 0.08
N ASP A 26 3.24 -16.01 -1.19
CA ASP A 26 3.19 -14.89 -2.13
C ASP A 26 2.14 -13.85 -1.69
N LYS A 27 1.00 -14.30 -1.14
CA LYS A 27 -0.04 -13.42 -0.60
C LYS A 27 0.42 -12.68 0.64
N GLU A 28 1.11 -13.36 1.55
CA GLU A 28 1.68 -12.75 2.75
C GLU A 28 2.73 -11.71 2.38
N LEU A 29 3.63 -12.03 1.45
CA LEU A 29 4.64 -11.10 0.95
C LEU A 29 4.01 -9.85 0.30
N ALA A 30 2.95 -10.03 -0.48
CA ALA A 30 2.21 -8.92 -1.08
C ALA A 30 1.59 -8.00 -0.02
N LEU A 31 1.04 -8.56 1.07
CA LEU A 31 0.49 -7.78 2.18
C LEU A 31 1.59 -6.98 2.90
N VAL A 32 2.76 -7.58 3.12
CA VAL A 32 3.93 -6.90 3.72
C VAL A 32 4.35 -5.71 2.86
N TRP A 33 4.49 -5.89 1.54
CA TRP A 33 4.87 -4.79 0.65
C TRP A 33 3.83 -3.68 0.60
N ILE A 34 2.52 -4.02 0.61
CA ILE A 34 1.47 -3.01 0.71
C ILE A 34 1.60 -2.21 2.01
N ALA A 35 1.86 -2.87 3.14
CA ALA A 35 2.05 -2.20 4.43
C ALA A 35 3.28 -1.28 4.43
N GLU A 36 4.41 -1.74 3.89
CA GLU A 36 5.64 -0.94 3.80
C GLU A 36 5.46 0.28 2.89
N LEU A 37 4.80 0.11 1.74
CA LEU A 37 4.55 1.20 0.79
C LEU A 37 3.50 2.20 1.30
N SER A 38 2.52 1.76 2.11
CA SER A 38 1.48 2.63 2.66
C SER A 38 1.91 3.36 3.94
N THR A 39 2.89 2.84 4.69
CA THR A 39 3.35 3.44 5.95
C THR A 39 3.79 4.91 5.81
N PRO A 40 4.64 5.30 4.83
CA PRO A 40 5.01 6.70 4.64
C PRO A 40 3.82 7.60 4.28
N LEU A 41 2.87 7.08 3.51
CA LEU A 41 1.66 7.81 3.11
C LEU A 41 0.76 8.05 4.32
N ALA A 42 0.58 7.04 5.18
CA ALA A 42 -0.16 7.18 6.42
C ALA A 42 0.48 8.22 7.35
N LYS A 43 1.81 8.23 7.49
CA LYS A 43 2.52 9.26 8.28
C LYS A 43 2.33 10.67 7.72
N GLN A 44 2.39 10.84 6.40
CA GLN A 44 2.14 12.13 5.76
C GLN A 44 0.71 12.62 6.01
N LEU A 45 -0.27 11.72 5.95
CA LEU A 45 -1.68 12.04 6.24
C LEU A 45 -1.88 12.44 7.70
N ILE A 46 -1.28 11.73 8.65
CA ILE A 46 -1.34 12.06 10.08
C ILE A 46 -0.73 13.45 10.32
N ASN A 47 0.49 13.70 9.83
CA ASN A 47 1.14 15.00 10.00
C ASN A 47 0.32 16.14 9.38
N TYR A 48 -0.26 15.91 8.19
CA TYR A 48 -1.11 16.91 7.54
C TYR A 48 -2.38 17.20 8.37
N HIS A 49 -2.99 16.16 8.95
CA HIS A 49 -4.14 16.31 9.81
C HIS A 49 -3.81 17.10 11.09
N GLU A 50 -2.68 16.79 11.74
CA GLU A 50 -2.21 17.52 12.92
C GLU A 50 -1.97 19.01 12.61
N THR A 51 -1.40 19.34 11.45
CA THR A 51 -1.19 20.74 11.05
C THR A 51 -2.45 21.51 10.67
N LEU A 52 -3.57 20.82 10.41
CA LEU A 52 -4.87 21.45 10.12
C LEU A 52 -5.71 21.68 11.38
N GLU A 53 -5.35 21.03 12.48
CA GLU A 53 -6.03 21.16 13.77
C GLU A 53 -5.36 22.19 14.72
N GLU A 54 -4.23 22.77 14.31
CA GLU A 54 -3.54 23.92 14.96
C GLU A 54 -3.97 25.28 14.37
#